data_AF-A0A3M2GSQ6-F1
#
_entry.id   AF-A0A3M2GSQ6-F1
#
_cell.length_a   1.000
_cell.length_b   1.000
_cell.length_c   1.000
_cell.angle_alpha   90.00
_cell.angle_beta   90.00
_cell.angle_gamma   90.00
#
_symmetry.space_group_name_H-M   'P 1'
#
loop_
_entity.id
_entity.type
_entity.pdbx_description
1 polymer ?
#
loop_
_entity_poly.entity_id
_entity_poly.type
_entity_poly.pdbx_seq_one_letter_code
_entity_poly.pdbx_strand_id
1 'polypeptide(L)'
;MHELLEKKRAEQRKDYLHKLAHEITNLAKEKSKAIAIEKLKKVSKGQRGDGRAKLRKRLHNWVYKNLLEKIKTTARRKGIEVIEVNPAYTSVIGALKYCPQYLIDKDTAGAYVIGRRALGFKEDIPENYLKLLSDKDYMLYSIARLEERKHELKIKLKQEANIYKRKAIKQELSKLNKDIELIYKHLQSLESEPSAQKQGSLWKEPVRGRSFDLQKAWLAVKVALTFPILEKSFVRDFSPLRSILVSGDWDRRTSKARPLSEWVVAQGVVIQCSGNF
;
A
#
# COMPACT_ATOMS: atom_id res chain seq x y z
N MET A 1 16.40 -3.50 11.89
CA MET A 1 16.53 -4.22 10.59
C MET A 1 17.87 -4.04 9.90
N HIS A 2 18.49 -2.86 9.92
CA HIS A 2 19.79 -2.64 9.27
C HIS A 2 20.89 -3.55 9.84
N GLU A 3 20.93 -3.67 11.17
CA GLU A 3 21.86 -4.51 11.91
C GLU A 3 21.74 -6.01 11.59
N LEU A 4 20.54 -6.49 11.26
CA LEU A 4 20.31 -7.89 10.87
C LEU A 4 20.92 -8.21 9.49
N LEU A 5 21.03 -7.20 8.62
CA LEU A 5 21.68 -7.33 7.30
C LEU A 5 23.20 -7.40 7.40
N GLU A 6 23.78 -6.94 8.50
CA GLU A 6 25.22 -6.98 8.76
C GLU A 6 25.69 -8.35 9.30
N LYS A 7 24.79 -9.10 9.97
CA LYS A 7 25.11 -10.42 10.52
C LYS A 7 25.23 -11.49 9.42
N LYS A 8 26.46 -11.90 9.12
CA LYS A 8 26.77 -12.90 8.07
C LYS A 8 26.45 -14.34 8.49
N ARG A 9 26.68 -14.71 9.76
CA ARG A 9 26.44 -16.09 10.25
C ARG A 9 25.00 -16.32 10.71
N ALA A 10 24.52 -17.56 10.57
CA ALA A 10 23.17 -17.93 10.99
C ALA A 10 22.98 -17.81 12.51
N GLU A 11 23.98 -18.22 13.30
CA GLU A 11 23.90 -18.15 14.76
C GLU A 11 23.80 -16.71 15.27
N GLN A 12 24.63 -15.80 14.73
CA GLN A 12 24.56 -14.37 15.06
C GLN A 12 23.18 -13.76 14.78
N ARG A 13 22.52 -14.18 13.70
CA ARG A 13 21.13 -13.75 13.40
C ARG A 13 20.16 -14.31 14.42
N LYS A 14 20.29 -15.59 14.78
CA LYS A 14 19.43 -16.25 15.76
C LYS A 14 19.54 -15.59 17.14
N ASP A 15 20.76 -15.28 17.58
CA ASP A 15 21.02 -14.58 18.84
C ASP A 15 20.44 -13.18 18.85
N TYR A 16 20.66 -12.42 17.77
CA TYR A 16 20.06 -11.09 17.62
C TYR A 16 18.52 -11.14 17.71
N LEU A 17 17.89 -12.12 17.05
CA LEU A 17 16.45 -12.30 17.13
C LEU A 17 15.97 -12.68 18.55
N HIS A 18 16.78 -13.40 19.34
CA HIS A 18 16.46 -13.66 20.75
C HIS A 18 16.52 -12.37 21.56
N LYS A 19 17.61 -11.60 21.45
CA LYS A 19 17.77 -10.32 22.16
C LYS A 19 16.60 -9.38 21.87
N LEU A 20 16.26 -9.23 20.60
CA LEU A 20 15.13 -8.41 20.16
C LEU A 20 13.78 -8.89 20.73
N ALA A 21 13.53 -10.21 20.78
CA ALA A 21 12.31 -10.74 21.37
C ALA A 21 12.24 -10.48 22.89
N HIS A 22 13.38 -10.55 23.58
CA HIS A 22 13.46 -10.21 25.01
C HIS A 22 13.23 -8.73 25.25
N GLU A 23 13.82 -7.84 24.44
CA GLU A 23 13.60 -6.39 24.50
C GLU A 23 12.12 -6.03 24.33
N ILE A 24 11.48 -6.55 23.27
CA ILE A 24 10.06 -6.30 22.99
C ILE A 24 9.17 -6.76 24.16
N THR A 25 9.42 -7.96 24.68
CA THR A 25 8.61 -8.53 25.76
C THR A 25 8.90 -7.89 27.12
N ASN A 26 10.13 -7.41 27.38
CA ASN A 26 10.44 -6.62 28.57
C ASN A 26 9.69 -5.29 28.54
N LEU A 27 9.74 -4.58 27.41
CA LEU A 27 9.01 -3.33 27.22
C LEU A 27 7.50 -3.52 27.43
N ALA A 28 6.92 -4.60 26.88
CA ALA A 28 5.50 -4.91 27.08
C ALA A 28 5.16 -5.18 28.56
N LYS A 29 6.04 -5.89 29.29
CA LYS A 29 5.88 -6.16 30.72
C LYS A 29 5.96 -4.89 31.55
N GLU A 30 6.97 -4.05 31.31
CA GLU A 30 7.19 -2.76 31.99
C GLU A 30 6.00 -1.81 31.79
N LYS A 31 5.41 -1.79 30.59
CA LYS A 31 4.24 -0.95 30.29
C LYS A 31 2.91 -1.61 30.67
N SER A 32 2.94 -2.85 31.15
CA SER A 32 1.76 -3.68 31.45
C SER A 32 0.78 -3.73 30.26
N LYS A 33 1.31 -4.00 29.05
CA LYS A 33 0.53 -4.08 27.80
C LYS A 33 0.65 -5.44 27.13
N ALA A 34 -0.41 -5.83 26.43
CA ALA A 34 -0.40 -6.94 25.49
C ALA A 34 0.38 -6.59 24.21
N ILE A 35 0.80 -7.61 23.47
CA ILE A 35 1.53 -7.47 22.20
C ILE A 35 0.60 -7.83 21.05
N ALA A 36 0.39 -6.90 20.12
CA ALA A 36 -0.30 -7.18 18.86
C ALA A 36 0.70 -7.56 17.76
N ILE A 37 0.45 -8.66 17.05
CA ILE A 37 1.27 -9.10 15.92
C ILE A 37 0.43 -9.44 14.71
N GLU A 38 0.96 -9.22 13.51
CA GLU A 38 0.32 -9.65 12.28
C GLU A 38 0.49 -11.14 12.04
N LYS A 39 -0.59 -11.79 11.59
CA LYS A 39 -0.53 -13.15 11.06
C LYS A 39 0.02 -13.14 9.63
N LEU A 40 1.31 -12.83 9.47
CA LEU A 40 1.93 -12.80 8.15
C LEU A 40 2.06 -14.20 7.54
N LYS A 41 1.57 -14.35 6.31
CA LYS A 41 1.90 -15.48 5.44
C LYS A 41 3.31 -15.30 4.86
N LYS A 42 3.87 -16.39 4.32
CA LYS A 42 5.19 -16.38 3.68
C LYS A 42 5.25 -15.30 2.59
N VAL A 43 6.10 -14.29 2.81
CA VAL A 43 6.36 -13.25 1.81
C VAL A 43 7.16 -13.86 0.66
N SER A 44 6.76 -13.59 -0.59
CA SER A 44 7.52 -14.00 -1.76
C SER A 44 8.90 -13.35 -1.73
N LYS A 45 9.96 -14.16 -1.83
CA LYS A 45 11.36 -13.69 -1.80
C LYS A 45 11.87 -13.20 -3.16
N GLY A 46 11.01 -13.21 -4.17
CA GLY A 46 11.39 -13.00 -5.57
C GLY A 46 12.06 -14.23 -6.19
N GLN A 47 12.47 -14.09 -7.44
CA GLN A 47 13.13 -15.15 -8.21
C GLN A 47 14.49 -14.65 -8.74
N ARG A 48 15.45 -15.57 -8.90
CA ARG A 48 16.72 -15.22 -9.56
C ARG A 48 16.42 -14.68 -10.96
N GLY A 49 17.06 -13.57 -11.29
CA GLY A 49 16.86 -12.89 -12.58
C GLY A 49 15.65 -11.95 -12.65
N ASP A 50 14.88 -11.70 -11.58
CA ASP A 50 13.79 -10.70 -11.58
C ASP A 50 14.27 -9.22 -11.59
N GLY A 51 15.59 -8.97 -11.68
CA GLY A 51 16.16 -7.63 -11.68
C GLY A 51 16.23 -6.93 -10.32
N ARG A 52 15.69 -7.53 -9.25
CA ARG A 52 15.57 -6.90 -7.92
C ARG A 52 16.55 -7.47 -6.90
N ALA A 53 17.83 -7.59 -7.26
CA ALA A 53 18.85 -8.27 -6.43
C ALA A 53 18.97 -7.70 -5.01
N LYS A 54 18.97 -6.36 -4.87
CA LYS A 54 19.02 -5.69 -3.55
C LYS A 54 17.82 -6.05 -2.66
N LEU A 55 16.62 -6.08 -3.24
CA LEU A 55 15.39 -6.46 -2.53
C LEU A 55 15.42 -7.94 -2.12
N ARG A 56 15.79 -8.84 -3.04
CA ARG A 56 15.91 -10.27 -2.74
C ARG A 56 16.90 -10.53 -1.61
N LYS A 57 18.06 -9.86 -1.61
CA LYS A 57 19.04 -9.98 -0.51
C LYS A 57 18.40 -9.62 0.85
N ARG A 58 17.64 -8.52 0.91
CA ARG A 58 16.92 -8.12 2.13
C ARG A 58 15.88 -9.17 2.53
N LEU A 59 15.04 -9.63 1.59
CA LEU A 59 13.97 -10.61 1.86
C LEU A 59 14.49 -12.00 2.25
N HIS A 60 15.64 -12.42 1.72
CA HIS A 60 16.28 -13.68 2.11
C HIS A 60 16.82 -13.63 3.52
N ASN A 61 17.37 -12.49 3.94
CA ASN A 61 17.83 -12.27 5.31
C ASN A 61 16.66 -12.03 6.28
N TRP A 62 15.48 -11.68 5.77
CA TRP A 62 14.30 -11.43 6.60
C TRP A 62 13.72 -12.74 7.13
N VAL A 63 13.91 -13.02 8.42
CA VAL A 63 13.40 -14.22 9.09
C VAL A 63 12.26 -13.86 10.06
N TYR A 64 11.14 -13.38 9.50
CA TYR A 64 10.02 -12.88 10.30
C TYR A 64 9.33 -13.97 11.12
N LYS A 65 9.14 -15.15 10.52
CA LYS A 65 8.50 -16.29 11.18
C LYS A 65 9.24 -16.65 12.47
N ASN A 66 10.57 -16.74 12.42
CA ASN A 66 11.35 -17.10 13.61
C ASN A 66 11.31 -16.01 14.68
N LEU A 67 11.27 -14.73 14.30
CA LEU A 67 11.11 -13.64 15.27
C LEU A 67 9.74 -13.72 15.97
N LEU A 68 8.66 -13.90 15.21
CA LEU A 68 7.31 -14.01 15.77
C LEU A 68 7.19 -15.20 16.73
N GLU A 69 7.69 -16.38 16.33
CA GLU A 69 7.65 -17.56 17.20
C GLU A 69 8.45 -17.36 18.49
N LYS A 70 9.61 -16.67 18.42
CA LYS A 70 10.39 -16.28 19.59
C LYS A 70 9.62 -15.31 20.49
N ILE A 71 9.00 -14.27 19.93
CA ILE A 71 8.18 -13.31 20.67
C ILE A 71 7.04 -14.04 21.39
N LYS A 72 6.29 -14.91 20.69
CA LYS A 72 5.20 -15.70 21.28
C LYS A 72 5.69 -16.57 22.43
N THR A 73 6.79 -17.29 22.23
CA THR A 73 7.35 -18.19 23.25
C THR A 73 7.80 -17.42 24.49
N THR A 74 8.52 -16.31 24.30
CA THR A 74 9.02 -15.47 25.40
C THR A 74 7.88 -14.73 26.11
N ALA A 75 6.88 -14.24 25.38
CA ALA A 75 5.69 -13.60 25.94
C ALA A 75 4.89 -14.58 26.81
N ARG A 76 4.65 -15.80 26.33
CA ARG A 76 3.99 -16.86 27.11
C ARG A 76 4.71 -17.16 28.42
N ARG A 77 6.04 -17.28 28.40
CA ARG A 77 6.86 -17.48 29.61
C ARG A 77 6.76 -16.33 30.61
N LYS A 78 6.48 -15.12 30.14
CA LYS A 78 6.34 -13.91 30.98
C LYS A 78 4.89 -13.59 31.36
N GLY A 79 3.93 -14.43 30.97
CA GLY A 79 2.51 -14.18 31.20
C GLY A 79 1.94 -13.01 30.39
N ILE A 80 2.55 -12.65 29.26
CA ILE A 80 2.11 -11.54 28.40
C ILE A 80 1.23 -12.09 27.28
N GLU A 81 0.04 -11.51 27.12
CA GLU A 81 -0.88 -11.85 26.04
C GLU A 81 -0.35 -11.38 24.68
N VAL A 82 -0.48 -12.24 23.68
CA VAL A 82 -0.13 -11.94 22.28
C VAL A 82 -1.36 -12.12 21.40
N ILE A 83 -1.80 -11.03 20.77
CA ILE A 83 -2.98 -11.00 19.91
C ILE A 83 -2.54 -11.04 18.44
N GLU A 84 -3.00 -12.06 17.71
CA GLU A 84 -2.77 -12.14 16.27
C GLU A 84 -3.87 -11.40 15.49
N VAL A 85 -3.47 -10.46 14.64
CA VAL A 85 -4.40 -9.71 13.77
C VAL A 85 -4.23 -10.07 12.30
N ASN A 86 -5.31 -9.89 11.53
CA ASN A 86 -5.26 -10.02 10.08
C ASN A 86 -4.28 -8.97 9.50
N PRO A 87 -3.29 -9.33 8.66
CA PRO A 87 -2.35 -8.38 8.05
C PRO A 87 -2.92 -7.62 6.85
N ALA A 88 -4.14 -7.91 6.41
CA ALA A 88 -4.71 -7.32 5.21
C ALA A 88 -4.70 -5.78 5.28
N TYR A 89 -4.01 -5.15 4.31
CA TYR A 89 -3.95 -3.72 4.05
C TYR A 89 -3.43 -2.83 5.18
N THR A 90 -2.87 -3.38 6.24
CA THR A 90 -2.31 -2.61 7.38
C THR A 90 -1.28 -1.57 6.91
N SER A 91 -0.37 -1.98 6.03
CA SER A 91 0.65 -1.09 5.45
C SER A 91 0.09 -0.04 4.50
N VAL A 92 -1.08 -0.26 3.90
CA VAL A 92 -1.74 0.70 2.99
C VAL A 92 -2.53 1.71 3.81
N ILE A 93 -3.33 1.24 4.77
CA ILE A 93 -4.10 2.07 5.70
C ILE A 93 -3.14 2.95 6.51
N GLY A 94 -2.08 2.36 7.08
CA GLY A 94 -1.07 3.11 7.84
C GLY A 94 -0.43 4.22 7.00
N ALA A 95 -0.04 3.91 5.76
CA ALA A 95 0.57 4.86 4.84
C ALA A 95 -0.37 6.01 4.43
N LEU A 96 -1.62 5.71 4.10
CA LEU A 96 -2.53 6.69 3.51
C LEU A 96 -3.35 7.46 4.53
N LYS A 97 -3.65 6.86 5.69
CA LYS A 97 -4.46 7.47 6.75
C LYS A 97 -3.58 8.06 7.84
N TYR A 98 -2.79 7.20 8.49
CA TYR A 98 -2.14 7.57 9.75
C TYR A 98 -0.80 8.28 9.59
N CYS A 99 -0.02 7.98 8.54
CA CYS A 99 1.18 8.75 8.25
C CYS A 99 0.89 10.24 8.01
N PRO A 100 -0.03 10.64 7.10
CA PRO A 100 -0.35 12.05 6.91
C PRO A 100 -1.06 12.68 8.12
N GLN A 101 -1.87 11.91 8.86
CA GLN A 101 -2.61 12.42 10.01
C GLN A 101 -1.70 12.74 11.20
N TYR A 102 -0.74 11.87 11.51
CA TYR A 102 0.13 12.00 12.68
C TYR A 102 1.57 12.37 12.36
N LEU A 103 1.92 12.54 11.07
CA LEU A 103 3.29 12.82 10.61
C LEU A 103 4.33 11.80 11.09
N ILE A 104 3.91 10.53 11.14
CA ILE A 104 4.74 9.39 11.54
C ILE A 104 5.22 8.60 10.32
N ASP A 105 6.27 7.79 10.51
CA ASP A 105 6.76 6.91 9.46
C ASP A 105 5.79 5.76 9.15
N LYS A 106 5.94 5.21 7.95
CA LYS A 106 5.09 4.12 7.44
C LYS A 106 5.10 2.88 8.33
N ASP A 107 6.24 2.52 8.90
CA ASP A 107 6.37 1.29 9.69
C ASP A 107 5.69 1.49 11.06
N THR A 108 5.87 2.66 11.70
CA THR A 108 5.15 3.05 12.92
C THR A 108 3.65 3.17 12.69
N ALA A 109 3.21 3.77 11.58
CA ALA A 109 1.80 3.84 11.22
C ALA A 109 1.20 2.44 11.00
N GLY A 110 1.96 1.51 10.39
CA GLY A 110 1.56 0.12 10.28
C GLY A 110 1.37 -0.54 11.64
N ALA A 111 2.32 -0.34 12.57
CA ALA A 111 2.21 -0.81 13.96
C ALA A 111 0.99 -0.22 14.69
N TYR A 112 0.68 1.04 14.44
CA TYR A 112 -0.50 1.70 14.99
C TYR A 112 -1.81 1.04 14.51
N VAL A 113 -1.92 0.73 13.21
CA VAL A 113 -3.09 -0.01 12.66
C VAL A 113 -3.22 -1.40 13.29
N ILE A 114 -2.10 -2.10 13.46
CA ILE A 114 -2.06 -3.43 14.10
C ILE A 114 -2.60 -3.35 15.52
N GLY A 115 -2.13 -2.38 16.31
CA GLY A 115 -2.60 -2.16 17.68
C GLY A 115 -4.09 -1.83 17.74
N ARG A 116 -4.57 -0.92 16.88
CA ARG A 116 -6.00 -0.60 16.79
C ARG A 116 -6.86 -1.82 16.45
N ARG A 117 -6.42 -2.63 15.50
CA ARG A 117 -7.13 -3.84 15.09
C ARG A 117 -7.18 -4.88 16.22
N ALA A 118 -6.11 -5.00 17.01
CA ALA A 118 -6.09 -5.88 18.19
C ALA A 118 -7.07 -5.42 19.28
N LEU A 119 -7.30 -4.11 19.40
CA LEU A 119 -8.32 -3.53 20.28
C LEU A 119 -9.76 -3.62 19.73
N GLY A 120 -9.95 -4.22 18.54
CA GLY A 120 -11.27 -4.40 17.93
C GLY A 120 -11.74 -3.22 17.06
N PHE A 121 -10.92 -2.19 16.85
CA PHE A 121 -11.29 -1.07 15.97
C PHE A 121 -11.30 -1.49 14.49
N LYS A 122 -12.30 -1.00 13.76
CA LYS A 122 -12.41 -1.13 12.31
C LYS A 122 -11.84 0.11 11.62
N GLU A 123 -11.29 -0.08 10.43
CA GLU A 123 -10.65 0.97 9.65
C GLU A 123 -11.49 1.31 8.42
N ASP A 124 -12.02 2.53 8.41
CA ASP A 124 -12.76 3.09 7.27
C ASP A 124 -11.93 4.14 6.54
N ILE A 125 -12.32 4.37 5.27
CA ILE A 125 -11.72 5.36 4.39
C ILE A 125 -12.19 6.76 4.84
N PRO A 126 -11.26 7.72 5.02
CA PRO A 126 -11.59 9.11 5.31
C PRO A 126 -12.55 9.73 4.28
N GLU A 127 -13.48 10.56 4.73
CA GLU A 127 -14.51 11.18 3.88
C GLU A 127 -13.92 11.93 2.69
N ASN A 128 -12.86 12.69 2.91
CA ASN A 128 -12.20 13.44 1.84
C ASN A 128 -11.59 12.52 0.76
N TYR A 129 -11.16 11.31 1.11
CA TYR A 129 -10.74 10.32 0.11
C TYR A 129 -11.92 9.72 -0.63
N LEU A 130 -13.09 9.58 0.00
CA LEU A 130 -14.31 9.14 -0.69
C LEU A 130 -14.80 10.20 -1.68
N LYS A 131 -14.73 11.49 -1.31
CA LYS A 131 -15.04 12.61 -2.20
C LYS A 131 -14.09 12.63 -3.40
N LEU A 132 -12.78 12.51 -3.16
CA LEU A 132 -11.78 12.37 -4.22
C LEU A 132 -12.02 11.15 -5.11
N LEU A 133 -12.48 10.03 -4.53
CA LEU A 133 -12.83 8.84 -5.30
C LEU A 133 -14.07 9.04 -6.19
N SER A 134 -14.93 9.99 -5.86
CA SER A 134 -16.18 10.28 -6.58
C SER A 134 -15.99 11.35 -7.65
N ASP A 135 -14.88 12.10 -7.57
CA ASP A 135 -14.51 13.15 -8.51
C ASP A 135 -13.99 12.55 -9.84
N LYS A 136 -14.78 12.70 -10.90
CA LYS A 136 -14.46 12.17 -12.24
C LYS A 136 -13.25 12.86 -12.85
N ASP A 137 -13.13 14.17 -12.66
CA ASP A 137 -12.05 14.98 -13.22
C ASP A 137 -10.71 14.56 -12.61
N TYR A 138 -10.69 14.30 -11.30
CA TYR A 138 -9.51 13.76 -10.62
C TYR A 138 -9.15 12.33 -11.09
N MET A 139 -10.15 11.49 -11.37
CA MET A 139 -9.90 10.14 -11.90
C MET A 139 -9.25 10.18 -13.28
N LEU A 140 -9.75 11.05 -14.17
CA LEU A 140 -9.16 11.27 -15.49
C LEU A 140 -7.73 11.79 -15.38
N TYR A 141 -7.48 12.76 -14.50
CA TYR A 141 -6.14 13.25 -14.18
C TYR A 141 -5.21 12.11 -13.70
N SER A 142 -5.69 11.27 -12.79
CA SER A 142 -4.92 10.14 -12.25
C SER A 142 -4.55 9.14 -13.34
N ILE A 143 -5.48 8.80 -14.23
CA ILE A 143 -5.23 7.93 -15.38
C ILE A 143 -4.16 8.54 -16.28
N ALA A 144 -4.30 9.81 -16.65
CA ALA A 144 -3.36 10.51 -17.53
C ALA A 144 -1.92 10.47 -16.98
N ARG A 145 -1.74 10.73 -15.67
CA ARG A 145 -0.43 10.66 -15.00
C ARG A 145 0.17 9.26 -15.00
N LEU A 146 -0.66 8.23 -14.83
CA LEU A 146 -0.19 6.84 -14.90
C LEU A 146 0.18 6.45 -16.33
N GLU A 147 -0.54 6.94 -17.35
CA GLU A 147 -0.22 6.71 -18.76
C GLU A 147 1.06 7.42 -19.19
N GLU A 148 1.31 8.64 -18.73
CA GLU A 148 2.57 9.35 -18.92
C GLU A 148 3.74 8.53 -18.35
N ARG A 149 3.59 8.04 -17.11
CA ARG A 149 4.60 7.17 -16.50
C ARG A 149 4.83 5.87 -17.27
N LYS A 150 3.77 5.30 -17.83
CA LYS A 150 3.85 4.12 -18.69
C LYS A 150 4.67 4.43 -19.95
N HIS A 151 4.49 5.61 -20.53
CA HIS A 151 5.28 6.07 -21.68
C HIS A 151 6.76 6.24 -21.31
N GLU A 152 7.07 6.92 -20.20
CA GLU A 152 8.45 7.06 -19.71
C GLU A 152 9.16 5.70 -19.52
N LEU A 153 8.45 4.74 -18.92
CA LEU A 153 8.99 3.40 -18.68
C LEU A 153 9.20 2.63 -19.99
N LYS A 154 8.35 2.83 -21.01
CA LYS A 154 8.55 2.27 -22.35
C LYS A 154 9.80 2.85 -23.01
N ILE A 155 10.04 4.15 -22.90
CA ILE A 155 11.28 4.79 -23.40
C ILE A 155 12.50 4.19 -22.69
N LYS A 156 12.48 4.14 -21.36
CA LYS A 156 13.56 3.52 -20.56
C LYS A 156 13.80 2.06 -20.93
N LEU A 157 12.75 1.31 -21.26
CA LEU A 157 12.86 -0.09 -21.68
C LEU A 157 13.53 -0.27 -23.05
N LYS A 158 13.37 0.71 -23.96
CA LYS A 158 14.04 0.73 -25.27
C LYS A 158 15.53 1.07 -25.13
N GLN A 159 15.87 2.01 -24.26
CA GLN A 159 17.24 2.46 -24.02
C GLN A 159 18.08 1.47 -23.20
N GLU A 160 17.46 0.73 -22.27
CA GLU A 160 18.18 -0.17 -21.38
C GLU A 160 18.60 -1.46 -22.10
N ALA A 161 19.91 -1.70 -22.22
CA ALA A 161 20.45 -2.93 -22.78
C ALA A 161 20.45 -4.10 -21.76
N ASN A 162 20.59 -3.80 -20.46
CA ASN A 162 20.75 -4.84 -19.43
C ASN A 162 19.47 -5.67 -19.22
N ILE A 163 19.55 -6.96 -19.54
CA ILE A 163 18.42 -7.92 -19.47
C ILE A 163 17.71 -7.89 -18.10
N TYR A 164 18.46 -7.82 -17.00
CA TYR A 164 17.89 -7.84 -15.65
C TYR A 164 17.15 -6.55 -15.30
N LYS A 165 17.72 -5.39 -15.66
CA LYS A 165 17.04 -4.09 -15.46
C LYS A 165 15.80 -3.98 -16.35
N ARG A 166 15.87 -4.45 -17.60
CA ARG A 166 14.70 -4.57 -18.49
C ARG A 166 13.59 -5.41 -17.86
N LYS A 167 13.91 -6.54 -17.24
CA LYS A 167 12.92 -7.38 -16.56
C LYS A 167 12.26 -6.67 -15.37
N ALA A 168 13.02 -5.88 -14.59
CA ALA A 168 12.44 -5.06 -13.53
C ALA A 168 11.48 -3.99 -14.08
N ILE A 169 11.84 -3.33 -15.18
CA ILE A 169 10.99 -2.33 -15.87
C ILE A 169 9.71 -2.98 -16.41
N LYS A 170 9.81 -4.16 -17.06
CA LYS A 170 8.64 -4.92 -17.53
C LYS A 170 7.68 -5.28 -16.40
N GLN A 171 8.20 -5.64 -15.22
CA GLN A 171 7.36 -5.88 -14.03
C GLN A 171 6.67 -4.61 -13.53
N GLU A 172 7.36 -3.46 -13.55
CA GLU A 172 6.77 -2.17 -13.19
C GLU A 172 5.65 -1.78 -14.17
N LEU A 173 5.87 -1.96 -15.48
CA LEU A 173 4.86 -1.76 -16.52
C LEU A 173 3.64 -2.68 -16.34
N SER A 174 3.86 -3.96 -16.04
CA SER A 174 2.76 -4.91 -15.79
C SER A 174 1.93 -4.50 -14.57
N LYS A 175 2.58 -4.01 -13.50
CA LYS A 175 1.89 -3.49 -12.33
C LYS A 175 1.10 -2.23 -12.68
N LEU A 176 1.73 -1.28 -13.39
CA LEU A 176 1.12 -0.03 -13.79
C LEU A 176 -0.12 -0.23 -14.67
N ASN A 177 -0.09 -1.20 -15.59
CA ASN A 177 -1.27 -1.57 -16.38
C ASN A 177 -2.44 -2.04 -15.50
N LYS A 178 -2.16 -2.86 -14.47
CA LYS A 178 -3.20 -3.30 -13.52
C LYS A 178 -3.73 -2.15 -12.67
N ASP A 179 -2.84 -1.25 -12.28
CA ASP A 179 -3.18 -0.05 -11.52
C ASP A 179 -4.09 0.89 -12.35
N ILE A 180 -3.78 1.07 -13.65
CA ILE A 180 -4.61 1.82 -14.61
C ILE A 180 -5.97 1.14 -14.82
N GLU A 181 -5.98 -0.17 -15.09
CA GLU A 181 -7.21 -0.96 -15.26
C GLU A 181 -8.12 -0.86 -14.03
N LEU A 182 -7.54 -0.82 -12.83
CA LEU A 182 -8.29 -0.65 -11.59
C LEU A 182 -9.00 0.69 -11.52
N ILE A 183 -8.35 1.79 -11.93
CA ILE A 183 -9.00 3.12 -11.94
C ILE A 183 -10.07 3.20 -13.03
N TYR A 184 -9.82 2.66 -14.23
CA TYR A 184 -10.84 2.63 -15.28
C TYR A 184 -12.11 1.88 -14.84
N LYS A 185 -11.95 0.72 -14.18
CA LYS A 185 -13.10 -0.03 -13.62
C LYS A 185 -13.86 0.76 -12.57
N HIS A 186 -13.14 1.51 -11.73
CA HIS A 186 -13.75 2.39 -10.74
C HIS A 186 -14.55 3.51 -11.43
N LEU A 187 -13.97 4.17 -12.44
CA LEU A 187 -14.64 5.22 -13.21
C LEU A 187 -15.92 4.70 -13.90
N GLN A 188 -15.86 3.55 -14.56
CA GLN A 188 -17.04 2.90 -15.16
C GLN A 188 -18.13 2.57 -14.13
N SER A 189 -17.73 2.20 -12.91
CA SER A 189 -18.70 1.95 -11.82
C SER A 189 -19.35 3.23 -11.27
N LEU A 190 -18.74 4.41 -11.50
CA LEU A 190 -19.34 5.70 -11.15
C LEU A 190 -20.31 6.21 -12.23
N GLU A 191 -20.13 5.77 -13.47
CA GLU A 191 -20.96 6.15 -14.62
C GLU A 191 -22.19 5.27 -14.79
N SER A 192 -22.16 4.05 -14.24
CA SER A 192 -23.34 3.17 -14.23
C SER A 192 -24.33 3.63 -13.15
N GLU A 193 -25.60 3.78 -13.52
CA GLU A 193 -26.65 4.03 -12.54
C GLU A 193 -26.71 2.86 -11.53
N PRO A 194 -26.94 3.15 -10.24
CA PRO A 194 -27.16 2.09 -9.26
C PRO A 194 -28.48 1.40 -9.61
N SER A 195 -28.40 0.31 -10.37
CA SER A 195 -29.56 -0.52 -10.69
C SER A 195 -30.22 -0.90 -9.36
N ALA A 196 -31.45 -0.44 -9.16
CA ALA A 196 -32.21 -0.58 -7.93
C ALA A 196 -32.29 -2.06 -7.52
N GLN A 197 -31.38 -2.49 -6.65
CA GLN A 197 -31.43 -3.80 -6.04
C GLN A 197 -32.50 -3.72 -4.94
N LYS A 198 -33.70 -4.19 -5.29
CA LYS A 198 -34.88 -4.28 -4.42
C LYS A 198 -34.47 -4.74 -3.02
N GLN A 199 -34.83 -3.95 -2.00
CA GLN A 199 -34.77 -4.36 -0.61
C GLN A 199 -35.72 -5.55 -0.40
N GLY A 200 -35.16 -6.75 -0.35
CA GLY A 200 -35.85 -7.97 0.04
C GLY A 200 -35.38 -8.43 1.43
N SER A 201 -36.27 -8.32 2.41
CA SER A 201 -36.29 -9.00 3.72
C SER A 201 -35.05 -8.95 4.63
N LEU A 202 -35.13 -8.06 5.61
CA LEU A 202 -35.01 -8.33 7.06
C LEU A 202 -34.26 -9.61 7.51
N TRP A 203 -33.11 -9.39 8.16
CA TRP A 203 -32.23 -10.30 8.92
C TRP A 203 -31.67 -11.54 8.19
N LYS A 204 -30.38 -11.48 7.79
CA LYS A 204 -29.36 -12.53 8.00
C LYS A 204 -27.97 -12.12 7.50
N GLU A 205 -26.98 -12.40 8.37
CA GLU A 205 -25.54 -12.57 8.14
C GLU A 205 -24.67 -11.36 7.73
N PRO A 206 -23.47 -11.20 8.34
CA PRO A 206 -22.47 -10.26 7.85
C PRO A 206 -21.94 -10.78 6.52
N VAL A 207 -22.44 -10.19 5.43
CA VAL A 207 -22.02 -10.46 4.05
C VAL A 207 -20.51 -10.38 3.97
N ARG A 208 -19.85 -11.49 3.56
CA ARG A 208 -18.40 -11.57 3.29
C ARG A 208 -17.87 -10.49 2.33
N GLY A 209 -18.74 -9.72 1.68
CA GLY A 209 -18.46 -8.68 0.69
C GLY A 209 -17.92 -7.34 1.23
N ARG A 210 -18.39 -6.84 2.37
CA ARG A 210 -18.04 -5.47 2.84
C ARG A 210 -16.53 -5.28 3.03
N SER A 211 -15.85 -6.32 3.50
CA SER A 211 -14.39 -6.30 3.71
C SER A 211 -13.58 -6.31 2.41
N PHE A 212 -14.11 -6.91 1.33
CA PHE A 212 -13.46 -6.99 0.03
C PHE A 212 -13.60 -5.69 -0.76
N ASP A 213 -14.76 -5.03 -0.65
CA ASP A 213 -15.02 -3.75 -1.30
C ASP A 213 -14.20 -2.62 -0.65
N LEU A 214 -14.09 -2.60 0.69
CA LEU A 214 -13.19 -1.70 1.40
C LEU A 214 -11.73 -1.87 0.97
N GLN A 215 -11.27 -3.09 0.74
CA GLN A 215 -9.91 -3.37 0.29
C GLN A 215 -9.64 -2.84 -1.13
N LYS A 216 -10.59 -3.02 -2.05
CA LYS A 216 -10.52 -2.45 -3.40
C LYS A 216 -10.51 -0.93 -3.35
N ALA A 217 -11.36 -0.32 -2.52
CA ALA A 217 -11.41 1.12 -2.38
C ALA A 217 -10.09 1.68 -1.81
N TRP A 218 -9.50 1.05 -0.79
CA TRP A 218 -8.15 1.41 -0.31
C TRP A 218 -7.08 1.27 -1.39
N LEU A 219 -7.20 0.28 -2.28
CA LEU A 219 -6.29 0.11 -3.41
C LEU A 219 -6.49 1.21 -4.45
N ALA A 220 -7.73 1.60 -4.76
CA ALA A 220 -8.05 2.71 -5.64
C ALA A 220 -7.45 4.02 -5.11
N VAL A 221 -7.68 4.36 -3.84
CA VAL A 221 -7.08 5.53 -3.17
C VAL A 221 -5.56 5.49 -3.29
N LYS A 222 -4.94 4.32 -3.03
CA LYS A 222 -3.49 4.17 -3.13
C LYS A 222 -2.99 4.49 -4.53
N VAL A 223 -3.60 3.91 -5.57
CA VAL A 223 -3.15 4.13 -6.95
C VAL A 223 -3.34 5.60 -7.34
N ALA A 224 -4.52 6.15 -7.03
CA ALA A 224 -4.91 7.51 -7.38
C ALA A 224 -4.05 8.58 -6.68
N LEU A 225 -3.52 8.32 -5.48
CA LEU A 225 -2.70 9.30 -4.74
C LEU A 225 -1.19 9.08 -4.92
N THR A 226 -0.70 7.84 -4.92
CA THR A 226 0.75 7.59 -4.77
C THR A 226 1.59 8.13 -5.91
N PHE A 227 1.31 7.76 -7.16
CA PHE A 227 2.06 8.29 -8.29
C PHE A 227 1.57 9.68 -8.73
N PRO A 228 0.25 9.93 -8.89
CA PRO A 228 -0.24 11.21 -9.41
C PRO A 228 0.08 12.43 -8.52
N ILE A 229 0.25 12.25 -7.21
CA ILE A 229 0.54 13.33 -6.26
C ILE A 229 1.96 13.28 -5.68
N LEU A 230 2.48 12.10 -5.37
CA LEU A 230 3.78 11.97 -4.71
C LEU A 230 4.92 11.72 -5.71
N GLU A 231 4.60 11.47 -6.99
CA GLU A 231 5.52 11.32 -8.14
C GLU A 231 6.60 10.24 -7.96
N LYS A 232 6.45 9.40 -6.94
CA LYS A 232 7.45 8.41 -6.54
C LYS A 232 6.83 7.03 -6.56
N SER A 233 7.49 6.10 -7.25
CA SER A 233 7.12 4.69 -7.25
C SER A 233 7.32 4.02 -5.87
N PHE A 234 8.19 4.60 -5.04
CA PHE A 234 8.40 4.22 -3.65
C PHE A 234 8.36 5.45 -2.76
N VAL A 235 7.31 5.57 -1.96
CA VAL A 235 7.08 6.67 -1.04
C VAL A 235 7.46 6.23 0.37
N ARG A 236 8.33 7.00 1.01
CA ARG A 236 8.59 6.90 2.46
C ARG A 236 7.82 7.95 3.25
N ASP A 237 7.75 9.16 2.70
CA ASP A 237 7.09 10.29 3.32
C ASP A 237 5.69 10.51 2.70
N PHE A 238 4.67 10.31 3.53
CA PHE A 238 3.26 10.53 3.17
C PHE A 238 2.71 11.83 3.76
N SER A 239 3.54 12.65 4.42
CA SER A 239 3.15 13.99 4.90
C SER A 239 2.49 14.88 3.85
N PRO A 240 2.82 14.80 2.53
CA PRO A 240 2.17 15.66 1.54
C PRO A 240 0.67 15.38 1.36
N LEU A 241 0.19 14.20 1.76
CA LEU A 241 -1.23 13.84 1.72
C LEU A 241 -2.05 14.49 2.84
N ARG A 242 -1.43 15.11 3.84
CA ARG A 242 -2.15 15.73 4.97
C ARG A 242 -3.15 16.79 4.51
N SER A 243 -2.79 17.63 3.54
CA SER A 243 -3.67 18.67 2.99
C SER A 243 -4.93 18.07 2.35
N ILE A 244 -4.78 16.93 1.67
CA ILE A 244 -5.87 16.24 0.97
C ILE A 244 -6.75 15.52 1.99
N LEU A 245 -6.12 14.86 2.97
CA LEU A 245 -6.82 14.16 4.02
C LEU A 245 -7.66 15.09 4.89
N VAL A 246 -7.12 16.26 5.27
CA VAL A 246 -7.74 17.20 6.21
C VAL A 246 -8.66 18.18 5.49
N SER A 247 -8.14 18.89 4.47
CA SER A 247 -8.88 19.97 3.79
C SER A 247 -9.65 19.53 2.55
N GLY A 248 -9.29 18.38 1.96
CA GLY A 248 -9.83 17.98 0.66
C GLY A 248 -9.25 18.76 -0.52
N ASP A 249 -8.12 19.45 -0.33
CA ASP A 249 -7.52 20.33 -1.35
C ASP A 249 -6.69 19.54 -2.38
N TRP A 250 -7.32 18.63 -3.14
CA TRP A 250 -6.62 17.95 -4.24
C TRP A 250 -6.42 18.85 -5.47
N ASP A 251 -7.31 19.81 -5.72
CA ASP A 251 -7.24 20.73 -6.88
C ASP A 251 -5.99 21.63 -6.86
N ARG A 252 -5.56 22.06 -5.67
CA ARG A 252 -4.33 22.86 -5.50
C ARG A 252 -3.08 22.09 -5.92
N ARG A 253 -3.10 20.76 -5.84
CA ARG A 253 -1.95 19.93 -6.23
C ARG A 253 -2.03 19.48 -7.68
N THR A 254 -3.22 19.24 -8.22
CA THR A 254 -3.40 18.94 -9.65
C THR A 254 -3.02 20.15 -10.51
N SER A 255 -3.47 21.36 -10.14
CA SER A 255 -3.13 22.63 -10.82
C SER A 255 -1.63 22.95 -10.87
N LYS A 256 -0.85 22.54 -9.86
CA LYS A 256 0.62 22.73 -9.85
C LYS A 256 1.38 21.79 -10.78
N ALA A 257 0.80 20.66 -11.15
CA ALA A 257 1.43 19.66 -12.01
C ALA A 257 1.19 19.94 -13.51
N ARG A 258 0.01 20.50 -13.87
CA ARG A 258 -0.40 21.18 -15.11
C ARG A 258 -1.93 21.42 -15.06
N PRO A 259 -2.50 22.51 -15.59
CA PRO A 259 -3.94 22.77 -15.51
C PRO A 259 -4.77 21.73 -16.28
N LEU A 260 -5.88 21.28 -15.69
CA LEU A 260 -6.76 20.23 -16.23
C LEU A 260 -7.25 20.50 -17.67
N SER A 261 -7.38 21.77 -18.03
CA SER A 261 -7.79 22.24 -19.37
C SER A 261 -6.81 21.86 -20.48
N GLU A 262 -5.51 21.74 -20.20
CA GLU A 262 -4.51 21.28 -21.16
C GLU A 262 -4.56 19.75 -21.36
N TRP A 263 -5.17 19.01 -20.44
CA TRP A 263 -5.27 17.54 -20.47
C TRP A 263 -6.46 17.03 -21.30
N VAL A 264 -7.57 17.76 -21.34
CA VAL A 264 -8.69 17.47 -22.27
C VAL A 264 -8.23 17.54 -23.73
N VAL A 265 -7.34 18.49 -24.04
CA VAL A 265 -6.70 18.61 -25.36
C VAL A 265 -5.77 17.43 -25.64
N ALA A 266 -5.02 16.94 -24.63
CA ALA A 266 -4.16 15.77 -24.77
C ALA A 266 -4.93 14.45 -24.96
N GLN A 267 -6.13 14.31 -24.38
CA GLN A 267 -7.00 13.15 -24.60
C GLN A 267 -7.55 13.08 -26.04
N GLY A 268 -7.83 14.22 -26.68
CA GLY A 268 -8.18 14.27 -28.11
C GLY A 268 -7.07 13.70 -29.01
N VAL A 269 -5.80 13.89 -28.62
CA VAL A 269 -4.62 13.37 -29.34
C VAL A 269 -4.40 11.87 -29.06
N VAL A 270 -4.59 11.42 -27.82
CA VAL A 270 -4.37 10.01 -27.44
C VAL A 270 -5.45 9.07 -28.03
N ILE A 271 -6.70 9.53 -28.13
CA ILE A 271 -7.80 8.76 -28.74
C ILE A 271 -7.63 8.63 -30.26
N GLN A 272 -7.07 9.63 -30.94
CA GLN A 272 -6.70 9.52 -32.37
C GLN A 272 -5.54 8.55 -32.62
N CYS A 273 -4.63 8.37 -31.66
CA CYS A 273 -3.48 7.46 -31.82
C CYS A 273 -3.77 5.99 -31.51
N SER A 274 -4.89 5.65 -30.85
CA SER A 274 -5.29 4.26 -30.55
C SER A 274 -6.32 3.70 -31.54
N GLY A 275 -6.83 4.51 -32.46
CA GLY A 275 -7.77 4.10 -33.52
C GLY A 275 -7.10 3.64 -34.83
N ASN A 276 -5.77 3.70 -34.93
CA ASN A 276 -5.01 3.20 -36.08
C ASN A 276 -3.90 2.26 -35.58
N PHE A 277 -3.99 0.99 -36.00
CA PHE A 277 -3.13 -0.19 -35.72
C PHE A 277 -3.57 -1.14 -34.61
#